data_AF-A0AAW5EY28-F1
#
_entry.id   AF-A0AAW5EY28-F1
#
_cell.length_a   1.000
_cell.length_b   1.000
_cell.length_c   1.000
_cell.angle_alpha   90.00
_cell.angle_beta   90.00
_cell.angle_gamma   90.00
#
_symmetry.space_group_name_H-M   'P 1'
#
loop_
_entity.id
_entity.type
_entity.pdbx_description
1 polymer ?
#
loop_
_entity_poly.entity_id
_entity_poly.type
_entity_poly.pdbx_seq_one_letter_code
_entity_poly.pdbx_strand_id
1 'polypeptide(L)'
;LRLFYQPQVHARSGRLYGVEALSRWTDPKLGFVSPERFITVAEETGQIEAIGKWSLRVACEQMAEWIRDGVDVPIVSVNLSALHFRDETLPDFVRDLLRETGIPPNRLTIEITETTMIDSYERTIHMVQT
;
A
#
# COMPACT_ATOMS: atom_id res chain seq x y z
N LEU A 1 14.20 0.83 3.87
CA LEU A 1 12.90 0.13 3.86
C LEU A 1 12.79 -0.68 2.56
N ARG A 2 12.07 -1.81 2.56
CA ARG A 2 11.81 -2.64 1.36
C ARG A 2 10.38 -3.19 1.40
N LEU A 3 9.81 -3.50 0.24
CA LEU A 3 8.54 -4.21 0.13
C LEU A 3 8.79 -5.69 -0.16
N PHE A 4 8.05 -6.54 0.55
CA PHE A 4 7.94 -7.97 0.26
C PHE A 4 6.51 -8.23 -0.20
N TYR A 5 6.31 -9.19 -1.10
CA TYR A 5 5.00 -9.44 -1.70
C TYR A 5 4.47 -10.80 -1.27
N GLN A 6 3.33 -10.81 -0.58
CA GLN A 6 2.67 -12.03 -0.14
C GLN A 6 1.55 -12.42 -1.12
N PRO A 7 1.60 -13.60 -1.76
CA PRO A 7 0.54 -14.04 -2.65
C PRO A 7 -0.80 -14.28 -1.93
N GLN A 8 -1.87 -13.78 -2.53
CA GLN A 8 -3.26 -14.06 -2.15
C GLN A 8 -3.88 -14.91 -3.27
N VAL A 9 -4.53 -16.03 -2.92
CA VAL A 9 -5.08 -16.98 -3.90
C VAL A 9 -6.56 -17.24 -3.69
N HIS A 10 -7.28 -17.50 -4.76
CA HIS A 10 -8.66 -17.98 -4.68
C HIS A 10 -8.70 -19.38 -4.07
N ALA A 11 -9.37 -19.53 -2.92
CA ALA A 11 -9.39 -20.79 -2.16
C ALA A 11 -9.88 -22.02 -2.97
N ARG A 12 -10.80 -21.82 -3.92
CA ARG A 12 -11.36 -22.92 -4.74
C ARG A 12 -10.49 -23.31 -5.93
N SER A 13 -9.86 -22.34 -6.60
CA SER A 13 -9.15 -22.58 -7.86
C SER A 13 -7.63 -22.59 -7.71
N GLY A 14 -7.10 -22.10 -6.58
CA GLY A 14 -5.67 -21.91 -6.36
C GLY A 14 -5.05 -20.82 -7.24
N ARG A 15 -5.85 -20.14 -8.08
CA ARG A 15 -5.38 -19.07 -8.96
C ARG A 15 -4.97 -17.85 -8.12
N LEU A 16 -3.89 -17.21 -8.52
CA LEU A 16 -3.47 -15.94 -7.94
C LEU A 16 -4.60 -14.92 -8.09
N TYR A 17 -4.99 -14.33 -6.96
CA TYR A 17 -5.90 -13.20 -6.90
C TYR A 17 -5.12 -11.89 -6.94
N GLY A 18 -4.01 -11.82 -6.21
CA GLY A 18 -3.16 -10.64 -6.13
C GLY A 18 -2.00 -10.88 -5.17
N VAL A 19 -1.28 -9.81 -4.86
CA VAL A 19 -0.22 -9.81 -3.85
C VAL A 19 -0.41 -8.65 -2.89
N GLU A 20 -0.11 -8.88 -1.62
CA GLU A 20 -0.05 -7.82 -0.61
C GLU A 20 1.38 -7.32 -0.47
N ALA A 21 1.58 -6.00 -0.60
CA ALA A 21 2.85 -5.35 -0.40
C ALA A 21 3.08 -5.04 1.09
N LEU A 22 4.06 -5.72 1.67
CA LEU A 22 4.36 -5.69 3.09
C LEU A 22 5.71 -5.04 3.35
N SER A 23 5.71 -3.95 4.11
CA SER A 23 6.93 -3.24 4.51
C SER A 23 7.82 -4.12 5.40
N ARG A 24 9.11 -4.15 5.10
CA ARG A 24 10.16 -4.84 5.85
C ARG A 24 11.34 -3.90 6.06
N TRP A 25 11.77 -3.78 7.31
CA TRP A 25 12.91 -2.94 7.66
C TRP A 25 14.02 -3.75 8.31
N THR A 26 15.23 -3.57 7.80
CA THR A 26 16.46 -4.01 8.41
C THR A 26 17.29 -2.78 8.72
N ASP A 27 17.60 -2.58 10.00
CA ASP A 27 18.47 -1.51 10.49
C ASP A 27 19.92 -2.03 10.60
N PRO A 28 20.94 -1.21 10.27
CA PRO A 28 22.34 -1.65 10.36
C PRO A 28 22.80 -2.09 11.75
N LYS A 29 22.15 -1.60 12.82
CA LYS A 29 22.50 -1.92 14.22
C LYS A 29 21.50 -2.89 14.85
N LEU A 30 20.21 -2.70 14.62
CA LEU A 30 19.15 -3.50 15.25
C LEU A 30 18.84 -4.79 14.48
N GLY A 31 19.34 -4.95 13.26
CA GLY A 31 19.00 -6.08 12.40
C GLY A 31 17.55 -5.97 11.91
N PHE A 32 16.84 -7.09 11.86
CA PHE A 32 15.42 -7.09 11.47
C PHE A 32 14.56 -6.34 12.50
N VAL A 33 13.83 -5.33 12.05
CA VAL A 33 12.89 -4.59 12.88
C VAL A 33 11.47 -5.00 12.49
N SER A 34 10.71 -5.52 13.46
CA SER A 34 9.33 -5.95 13.25
C SER A 34 8.47 -4.81 12.68
N PRO A 35 7.61 -5.09 11.68
CA PRO A 35 6.60 -4.16 11.17
C PRO A 35 5.82 -3.47 12.26
N GLU A 36 5.27 -4.22 13.20
CA GLU A 36 4.50 -3.69 14.33
C GLU A 36 5.28 -2.61 15.08
N ARG A 37 6.55 -2.88 15.39
CA ARG A 37 7.39 -1.96 16.16
C ARG A 37 7.67 -0.65 15.41
N PHE A 38 8.05 -0.71 14.13
CA PHE A 38 8.40 0.52 13.42
C PHE A 38 7.18 1.27 12.90
N ILE A 39 6.06 0.60 12.65
CA ILE A 39 4.81 1.23 12.26
C ILE A 39 4.29 2.08 13.42
N THR A 40 4.25 1.54 14.65
CA THR A 40 3.85 2.32 15.84
C THR A 40 4.70 3.59 16.00
N VAL A 41 6.03 3.46 15.90
CA VAL A 41 6.92 4.64 15.98
C VAL A 41 6.69 5.61 14.82
N ALA A 42 6.45 5.11 13.61
CA ALA A 42 6.16 5.95 12.46
C ALA A 42 4.84 6.71 12.60
N GLU A 43 3.82 6.11 13.22
CA GLU A 43 2.55 6.77 13.51
C GLU A 43 2.72 7.86 14.59
N GLU A 44 3.41 7.55 15.69
CA GLU A 44 3.70 8.51 16.78
C GLU A 44 4.55 9.70 16.31
N THR A 45 5.41 9.49 15.32
CA THR A 45 6.31 10.53 14.78
C THR A 45 5.81 11.19 13.49
N GLY A 46 4.65 10.77 12.97
CA GLY A 46 4.09 11.26 11.71
C GLY A 46 4.82 10.77 10.45
N GLN A 47 5.86 9.93 10.57
CA GLN A 47 6.55 9.36 9.40
C GLN A 47 5.72 8.33 8.63
N ILE A 48 4.61 7.85 9.20
CA ILE A 48 3.76 6.87 8.56
C ILE A 48 3.24 7.35 7.19
N GLU A 49 2.96 8.65 7.05
CA GLU A 49 2.51 9.27 5.79
C GLU A 49 3.56 9.15 4.68
N ALA A 50 4.82 9.46 5.00
CA ALA A 50 5.93 9.33 4.07
C ALA A 50 6.17 7.86 3.69
N ILE A 51 6.04 6.95 4.66
CA ILE A 51 6.19 5.50 4.44
C ILE A 51 5.07 4.98 3.54
N GLY A 52 3.82 5.42 3.71
CA GLY A 52 2.71 4.98 2.85
C GLY A 52 2.83 5.52 1.43
N LYS A 53 3.17 6.80 1.25
CA LYS A 53 3.43 7.37 -0.10
C LYS A 53 4.59 6.67 -0.80
N TRP A 54 5.67 6.36 -0.06
CA TRP A 54 6.77 5.55 -0.58
C TRP A 54 6.32 4.13 -0.95
N SER A 55 5.52 3.48 -0.11
CA SER A 55 5.02 2.11 -0.35
C SER A 55 4.12 2.05 -1.58
N LEU A 56 3.21 3.01 -1.74
CA LEU A 56 2.37 3.14 -2.94
C LEU A 56 3.23 3.26 -4.20
N ARG A 57 4.23 4.15 -4.19
CA ARG A 57 5.12 4.37 -5.33
C ARG A 57 5.86 3.10 -5.72
N VAL A 58 6.56 2.47 -4.77
CA VAL A 58 7.34 1.26 -5.04
C VAL A 58 6.46 0.09 -5.47
N ALA A 59 5.26 -0.06 -4.89
CA ALA A 59 4.31 -1.08 -5.31
C ALA A 59 3.81 -0.86 -6.75
N CYS A 60 3.51 0.38 -7.14
CA CYS A 60 3.05 0.69 -8.49
C CYS A 60 4.18 0.53 -9.52
N GLU A 61 5.40 0.95 -9.19
CA GLU A 61 6.59 0.73 -10.02
C GLU A 61 6.85 -0.77 -10.23
N GLN A 62 6.77 -1.58 -9.16
CA GLN A 62 6.93 -3.03 -9.27
C GLN A 62 5.83 -3.67 -10.12
N MET A 63 4.58 -3.22 -9.98
CA MET A 63 3.47 -3.70 -10.82
C MET A 63 3.69 -3.35 -12.30
N ALA A 64 4.18 -2.14 -12.59
CA ALA A 64 4.53 -1.74 -13.95
C ALA A 64 5.66 -2.61 -14.53
N GLU A 65 6.66 -2.95 -13.72
CA GLU A 65 7.71 -3.91 -14.10
C GLU A 65 7.14 -5.29 -14.42
N TRP A 66 6.29 -5.85 -13.55
CA TRP A 66 5.64 -7.13 -13.81
C TRP A 66 4.78 -7.13 -15.08
N ILE A 67 4.05 -6.05 -15.35
CA ILE A 67 3.28 -5.91 -16.58
C ILE A 67 4.20 -5.93 -17.81
N ARG A 68 5.32 -5.19 -17.78
CA ARG A 68 6.29 -5.16 -18.88
C ARG A 68 6.95 -6.51 -19.11
N ASP A 69 7.23 -7.24 -18.03
CA ASP A 69 7.88 -8.55 -18.08
C ASP A 69 6.90 -9.69 -18.40
N GLY A 70 5.60 -9.40 -18.53
CA GLY A 70 4.56 -10.39 -18.80
C GLY A 70 4.23 -11.30 -17.61
N VAL A 71 4.57 -10.87 -16.39
CA VAL A 71 4.23 -11.60 -15.15
C VAL A 71 2.77 -11.35 -14.80
N ASP A 72 1.98 -12.42 -14.71
CA ASP A 72 0.54 -12.36 -14.45
C ASP A 72 0.23 -12.18 -12.95
N VAL A 73 0.52 -11.00 -12.40
CA VAL A 73 0.05 -10.59 -11.06
C VAL A 73 -1.20 -9.74 -11.21
N PRO A 74 -2.42 -10.19 -10.82
CA PRO A 74 -3.62 -9.46 -11.16
C PRO A 74 -3.76 -8.10 -10.45
N ILE A 75 -3.41 -8.05 -9.17
CA ILE A 75 -3.60 -6.89 -8.28
C ILE A 75 -2.41 -6.82 -7.32
N VAL A 76 -1.98 -5.59 -6.96
CA VAL A 76 -1.14 -5.32 -5.79
C VAL A 76 -1.94 -4.54 -4.75
N SER A 77 -1.97 -5.04 -3.52
CA SER A 77 -2.56 -4.37 -2.36
C SER A 77 -1.50 -3.62 -1.56
N VAL A 78 -1.80 -2.40 -1.11
CA VAL A 78 -0.93 -1.59 -0.25
C VAL A 78 -1.72 -1.14 0.98
N ASN A 79 -1.19 -1.44 2.16
CA ASN A 79 -1.77 -1.01 3.43
C ASN A 79 -1.47 0.45 3.73
N LEU A 80 -2.49 1.23 4.07
CA LEU A 80 -2.36 2.60 4.57
C LEU A 80 -2.95 2.72 5.98
N SER A 81 -2.26 3.47 6.84
CA SER A 81 -2.77 3.89 8.15
C SER A 81 -3.88 4.95 8.00
N ALA A 82 -4.77 5.04 9.00
CA ALA A 82 -5.82 6.07 9.09
C ALA A 82 -5.32 7.49 8.91
N LEU A 83 -4.10 7.75 9.38
CA LEU A 83 -3.51 9.08 9.32
C LEU A 83 -3.38 9.59 7.88
N HIS A 84 -3.22 8.71 6.88
CA HIS A 84 -3.18 9.10 5.47
C HIS A 84 -4.49 9.69 4.96
N PHE A 85 -5.63 9.30 5.54
CA PHE A 85 -6.95 9.79 5.10
C PHE A 85 -7.26 11.19 5.65
N ARG A 86 -6.34 11.75 6.46
CA ARG A 86 -6.35 13.17 6.83
C ARG A 86 -5.68 14.05 5.77
N ASP A 87 -4.88 13.45 4.88
CA ASP A 87 -4.25 14.15 3.77
C ASP A 87 -5.22 14.24 2.59
N GLU A 88 -5.84 15.41 2.42
CA GLU A 88 -6.76 15.70 1.31
C GLU A 88 -6.09 15.58 -0.07
N THR A 89 -4.75 15.57 -0.14
CA THR A 89 -4.00 15.43 -1.39
C THR A 89 -3.76 13.97 -1.81
N LEU A 90 -4.14 12.99 -0.97
CA LEU A 90 -3.90 11.58 -1.25
C LEU A 90 -4.53 11.09 -2.57
N PRO A 91 -5.80 11.40 -2.91
CA PRO A 91 -6.39 10.98 -4.19
C PRO A 91 -5.63 11.53 -5.41
N ASP A 92 -5.21 12.80 -5.34
CA ASP A 92 -4.44 13.45 -6.40
C ASP A 92 -3.06 12.78 -6.55
N PHE A 93 -2.40 12.48 -5.43
CA PHE A 93 -1.15 11.74 -5.42
C PHE A 93 -1.28 10.36 -6.06
N VAL A 94 -2.33 9.59 -5.72
CA VAL A 94 -2.58 8.25 -6.30
C VAL A 94 -2.86 8.36 -7.79
N ARG A 95 -3.69 9.32 -8.22
CA ARG A 95 -3.99 9.55 -9.63
C ARG A 95 -2.74 9.89 -10.44
N ASP A 96 -1.91 10.78 -9.92
CA ASP A 96 -0.66 11.16 -10.57
C ASP A 96 0.32 9.97 -10.63
N LEU A 97 0.42 9.18 -9.55
CA LEU A 97 1.26 7.99 -9.50
C LEU A 97 0.82 6.91 -10.52
N LEU A 98 -0.48 6.66 -10.64
CA LEU A 98 -1.02 5.73 -11.65
C LEU A 98 -0.70 6.21 -13.07
N ARG A 99 -0.79 7.53 -13.32
CA ARG A 99 -0.40 8.12 -14.61
C ARG A 99 1.10 8.00 -14.87
N GLU A 100 1.95 8.27 -13.87
CA GLU A 100 3.41 8.19 -13.96
C GLU A 100 3.89 6.76 -14.24
N THR A 101 3.33 5.77 -13.54
CA THR A 101 3.71 4.36 -13.66
C THR A 101 3.02 3.64 -14.82
N GLY A 102 1.91 4.20 -15.33
CA GLY A 102 1.15 3.64 -16.43
C GLY A 102 0.35 2.39 -16.08
N ILE A 103 0.22 2.03 -14.79
CA ILE A 103 -0.58 0.88 -14.40
C ILE A 103 -2.07 1.23 -14.45
N PRO A 104 -2.92 0.33 -14.96
CA PRO A 104 -4.37 0.51 -14.87
C PRO A 104 -4.84 0.62 -13.39
N PRO A 105 -5.79 1.52 -13.05
CA PRO A 105 -6.24 1.71 -11.67
C PRO A 105 -6.74 0.43 -10.99
N ASN A 106 -7.34 -0.49 -11.74
CA ASN A 106 -7.83 -1.78 -11.22
C ASN A 106 -6.70 -2.78 -10.84
N ARG A 107 -5.43 -2.39 -11.02
CA ARG A 107 -4.25 -3.17 -10.61
C ARG A 107 -3.76 -2.80 -9.21
N LEU A 108 -4.24 -1.70 -8.64
CA LEU A 108 -3.90 -1.24 -7.30
C LEU A 108 -5.12 -1.39 -6.39
N THR A 109 -4.90 -1.93 -5.19
CA THR A 109 -5.88 -1.91 -4.10
C THR A 109 -5.24 -1.22 -2.91
N ILE A 110 -5.96 -0.26 -2.32
CA ILE A 110 -5.55 0.39 -1.08
C ILE A 110 -6.33 -0.28 0.04
N GLU A 111 -5.61 -0.85 1.00
CA GLU A 111 -6.18 -1.53 2.16
C GLU A 111 -6.08 -0.64 3.40
N ILE A 112 -7.13 -0.68 4.22
CA ILE A 112 -7.24 0.03 5.49
C ILE A 112 -7.83 -0.89 6.54
N THR A 113 -7.44 -0.70 7.80
CA THR A 113 -8.02 -1.48 8.90
C THR A 113 -9.43 -1.01 9.24
N GLU A 114 -10.26 -1.87 9.82
CA GLU A 114 -11.62 -1.49 10.22
C GLU A 114 -11.61 -0.38 11.30
N THR A 115 -10.71 -0.47 12.28
CA THR A 115 -10.54 0.56 13.31
C THR A 115 -10.20 1.93 12.70
N THR A 116 -9.43 1.93 11.61
CA THR A 116 -9.12 3.13 10.82
C THR A 116 -10.38 3.77 10.22
N MET A 117 -11.31 2.96 9.70
CA MET A 117 -12.56 3.50 9.15
C MET A 117 -13.47 4.10 10.21
N ILE A 118 -13.50 3.55 11.43
CA ILE A 118 -14.42 3.99 12.48
C ILE A 118 -14.00 5.37 13.04
N ASP A 119 -12.69 5.61 13.22
CA ASP A 119 -12.18 6.86 13.81
C ASP A 119 -12.26 8.08 12.87
N SER A 120 -12.53 7.88 11.57
CA SER A 120 -12.57 8.95 10.55
C SER A 120 -13.63 8.71 9.45
N TYR A 121 -14.70 8.01 9.81
CA TYR A 121 -15.72 7.44 8.91
C TYR A 121 -16.22 8.37 7.80
N GLU A 122 -16.68 9.58 8.14
CA GLU A 122 -17.25 10.50 7.14
C GLU A 122 -16.22 10.98 6.11
N ARG A 123 -14.97 11.24 6.53
CA ARG A 123 -13.90 11.69 5.62
C ARG A 123 -13.37 10.55 4.76
N THR A 124 -13.17 9.38 5.35
CA THR A 124 -12.70 8.20 4.62
C THR A 124 -13.68 7.84 3.50
N ILE A 125 -14.99 7.88 3.76
CA ILE A 125 -16.00 7.61 2.72
C ILE A 125 -15.95 8.64 1.60
N HIS A 126 -15.84 9.93 1.92
CA HIS A 126 -15.75 10.98 0.89
C HIS A 126 -14.52 10.79 -0.01
N MET A 127 -13.37 10.47 0.58
CA MET A 127 -12.12 10.25 -0.15
C MET A 127 -12.19 9.00 -1.05
N VAL A 128 -12.81 7.91 -0.59
CA VAL A 128 -12.95 6.67 -1.38
C VAL A 128 -13.92 6.81 -2.56
N GLN A 129 -14.85 7.77 -2.50
CA GLN A 129 -15.84 8.01 -3.55
C GLN A 129 -15.36 8.96 -4.65
N THR A 130 -14.19 9.60 -4.49
CA THR A 130 -13.64 10.62 -5.41
C THR A 130 -12.60 10.01 -6.34
#